data_AF-A0A2V9ZZU4-F1
#
_entry.id   AF-A0A2V9ZZU4-F1
#
_cell.length_a   1.000
_cell.length_b   1.000
_cell.length_c   1.000
_cell.angle_alpha   90.00
_cell.angle_beta   90.00
_cell.angle_gamma   90.00
#
_symmetry.space_group_name_H-M   'P 1'
#
loop_
_entity.id
_entity.type
_entity.pdbx_description
1 polymer ?
#
loop_
_entity_poly.entity_id
_entity_poly.type
_entity_poly.pdbx_seq_one_letter_code
_entity_poly.pdbx_strand_id
1 'polypeptide(L)'
;MPPRIPVAVYRLQFHQGMRFEDARGLVPYLKDLGVSDLYASPILQARRGSTHGYDVTDPTRLNPELGTEEEFDNLSRQLQAHGMGLLLDIVPNHMAASSENPWWMDMLEEGPGSAYGAYFDVDWHPPSRFLDNRILLPLLGTAYAEALENRQLTLAFEDGGFFVRYFDTKLPVAPKGYRQILEHRLDKLKQNLTPEAPAFQEFEGILSAIDRLPERASLLVEKAGERRLSITAIKERLRNLYNSSEEVRRFAEQNVWVFNGKTGVPASFRFLDRLLSDQA
;
A
#
# COMPACT_ATOMS: atom_id res chain seq x y z
N MET A 1 -14.12 -21.18 34.15
CA MET A 1 -15.48 -21.43 33.62
C MET A 1 -15.39 -22.53 32.59
N PRO A 2 -16.40 -23.40 32.45
CA PRO A 2 -16.46 -24.34 31.33
C PRO A 2 -16.44 -23.57 29.99
N PRO A 3 -15.89 -24.16 28.91
CA PRO A 3 -15.89 -23.52 27.60
C PRO A 3 -17.31 -23.23 27.13
N ARG A 4 -17.54 -22.05 26.56
CA ARG A 4 -18.84 -21.68 26.00
C ARG A 4 -19.07 -22.49 24.73
N ILE A 5 -20.17 -23.22 24.67
CA ILE A 5 -20.61 -23.96 23.49
C ILE A 5 -21.87 -23.26 22.97
N PRO A 6 -21.81 -22.63 21.77
CA PRO A 6 -22.99 -22.02 21.18
C PRO A 6 -24.12 -23.05 20.96
N VAL A 7 -25.35 -22.67 21.30
CA VAL A 7 -26.55 -23.50 21.09
C VAL A 7 -27.30 -23.09 19.82
N ALA A 8 -27.42 -21.78 19.57
CA ALA A 8 -28.03 -21.21 18.38
C ALA A 8 -27.27 -19.95 17.96
N VAL A 9 -26.73 -19.96 16.75
CA VAL A 9 -25.96 -18.84 16.20
C VAL A 9 -26.79 -18.04 15.20
N TYR A 10 -26.65 -16.71 15.22
CA TYR A 10 -27.26 -15.84 14.23
C TYR A 10 -26.18 -15.10 13.44
N ARG A 11 -26.08 -15.34 12.13
CA ARG A 11 -25.08 -14.70 11.27
C ARG A 11 -25.48 -13.26 10.99
N LEU A 12 -24.57 -12.33 11.31
CA LEU A 12 -24.71 -10.91 10.97
C LEU A 12 -23.59 -10.50 10.00
N GLN A 13 -24.00 -9.90 8.89
CA GLN A 13 -23.11 -9.35 7.87
C GLN A 13 -22.80 -7.89 8.21
N PHE A 14 -21.61 -7.64 8.74
CA PHE A 14 -21.13 -6.29 9.02
C PHE A 14 -20.65 -5.59 7.74
N HIS A 15 -21.07 -4.35 7.57
CA HIS A 15 -20.62 -3.41 6.54
C HIS A 15 -21.03 -1.99 6.96
N GLN A 16 -20.77 -0.97 6.15
CA GLN A 16 -21.11 0.42 6.49
C GLN A 16 -22.60 0.66 6.85
N GLY A 17 -23.52 -0.22 6.41
CA GLY A 17 -24.95 -0.15 6.68
C GLY A 17 -25.45 -1.11 7.78
N MET A 18 -24.55 -1.89 8.38
CA MET A 18 -24.81 -2.75 9.53
C MET A 18 -23.58 -2.70 10.43
N ARG A 19 -23.50 -1.68 11.27
CA ARG A 19 -22.37 -1.33 12.13
C ARG A 19 -22.47 -1.97 13.52
N PHE A 20 -21.46 -1.79 14.36
CA PHE A 20 -21.46 -2.31 15.73
C PHE A 20 -22.63 -1.78 16.57
N GLU A 21 -22.97 -0.50 16.45
CA GLU A 21 -24.10 0.09 17.16
C GLU A 21 -25.46 -0.42 16.65
N ASP A 22 -25.60 -0.69 15.35
CA ASP A 22 -26.80 -1.32 14.78
C ASP A 22 -26.96 -2.74 15.33
N ALA A 23 -25.88 -3.52 15.30
CA ALA A 23 -25.84 -4.86 15.88
C ALA A 23 -26.18 -4.84 17.39
N ARG A 24 -25.68 -3.85 18.12
CA ARG A 24 -25.95 -3.66 19.55
C ARG A 24 -27.44 -3.44 19.80
N GLY A 25 -28.10 -2.65 18.95
CA GLY A 25 -29.54 -2.42 19.00
C GLY A 25 -30.39 -3.68 18.77
N LEU A 26 -29.87 -4.65 18.01
CA LEU A 26 -30.54 -5.92 17.74
C LEU A 26 -30.42 -6.96 18.87
N VAL A 27 -29.46 -6.79 19.79
CA VAL A 27 -29.17 -7.81 20.83
C VAL A 27 -30.41 -8.21 21.65
N PRO A 28 -31.25 -7.29 22.16
CA PRO A 28 -32.44 -7.67 22.93
C PRO A 28 -33.41 -8.52 22.10
N TYR A 29 -33.65 -8.14 20.85
CA TYR A 29 -34.50 -8.91 19.93
C TYR A 29 -33.94 -10.31 19.66
N LEU A 30 -32.64 -10.42 19.39
CA LEU A 30 -32.00 -11.72 19.14
C LEU A 30 -32.05 -12.62 20.38
N LYS A 31 -31.93 -12.03 21.57
CA LYS A 31 -32.09 -12.75 22.83
C LYS A 31 -33.52 -13.29 22.99
N ASP A 32 -34.53 -12.47 22.74
CA ASP A 32 -35.94 -12.86 22.80
C ASP A 32 -36.28 -13.94 21.77
N LEU A 33 -35.64 -13.90 20.61
CA LEU A 33 -35.74 -14.94 19.57
C LEU A 33 -35.13 -16.29 20.00
N GLY A 34 -34.28 -16.31 21.04
CA GLY A 34 -33.63 -17.51 21.55
C GLY A 34 -32.22 -17.74 21.00
N VAL A 35 -31.61 -16.75 20.34
CA VAL A 35 -30.22 -16.81 19.88
C VAL A 35 -29.28 -16.85 21.08
N SER A 36 -28.33 -17.79 21.08
CA SER A 36 -27.31 -17.86 22.13
C SER A 36 -26.09 -17.01 21.79
N ASP A 37 -25.69 -16.95 20.52
CA ASP A 37 -24.44 -16.34 20.10
C ASP A 37 -24.60 -15.58 18.78
N LEU A 38 -24.04 -14.37 18.73
CA LEU A 38 -23.93 -13.63 17.48
C LEU A 38 -22.75 -14.18 16.67
N TYR A 39 -22.98 -14.59 15.43
CA TYR A 39 -21.92 -14.96 14.50
C TYR A 39 -21.60 -13.77 13.60
N ALA A 40 -20.51 -13.06 13.89
CA ALA A 40 -20.08 -11.89 13.13
C ALA A 40 -19.30 -12.30 11.88
N SER A 41 -19.55 -11.64 10.75
CA SER A 41 -18.62 -11.59 9.62
C SER A 41 -17.27 -10.96 10.02
N PRO A 42 -16.22 -11.05 9.18
CA PRO A 42 -14.93 -10.46 9.51
C PRO A 42 -15.05 -8.97 9.87
N ILE A 43 -14.36 -8.57 10.94
CA ILE A 43 -14.42 -7.20 11.49
C ILE A 43 -13.09 -6.44 11.39
N LEU A 44 -12.02 -7.12 10.95
CA LEU A 44 -10.72 -6.49 10.74
C LEU A 44 -10.77 -5.59 9.51
N GLN A 45 -9.87 -4.61 9.43
CA GLN A 45 -9.88 -3.65 8.33
C GLN A 45 -9.78 -4.35 6.98
N ALA A 46 -10.79 -4.12 6.15
CA ALA A 46 -10.86 -4.53 4.77
C ALA A 46 -10.76 -3.29 3.86
N ARG A 47 -10.78 -3.51 2.54
CA ARG A 47 -10.88 -2.41 1.58
C ARG A 47 -12.07 -1.50 1.89
N ARG A 48 -11.90 -0.21 1.64
CA ARG A 48 -12.97 0.79 1.75
C ARG A 48 -14.18 0.38 0.92
N GLY A 49 -15.37 0.49 1.53
CA GLY A 49 -16.63 0.10 0.91
C GLY A 49 -16.83 -1.41 0.78
N SER A 50 -15.98 -2.26 1.38
CA SER A 50 -16.19 -3.71 1.39
C SER A 50 -17.52 -4.05 2.09
N THR A 51 -18.33 -4.86 1.42
CA THR A 51 -19.64 -5.31 1.94
C THR A 51 -19.54 -6.66 2.66
N HIS A 52 -18.34 -7.24 2.76
CA HIS A 52 -18.16 -8.61 3.27
C HIS A 52 -16.95 -8.79 4.20
N GLY A 53 -15.92 -7.94 4.13
CA GLY A 53 -14.78 -7.95 5.06
C GLY A 53 -13.71 -9.01 4.82
N TYR A 54 -13.83 -9.82 3.76
CA TYR A 54 -12.85 -10.89 3.45
C TYR A 54 -11.58 -10.38 2.75
N ASP A 55 -11.64 -9.19 2.16
CA ASP A 55 -10.54 -8.50 1.48
C ASP A 55 -9.75 -7.64 2.48
N VAL A 56 -9.18 -8.30 3.49
CA VAL A 56 -8.43 -7.69 4.60
C VAL A 56 -7.22 -6.89 4.09
N THR A 57 -7.11 -5.63 4.52
CA THR A 57 -5.96 -4.75 4.22
C THR A 57 -5.05 -4.55 5.42
N ASP A 58 -5.57 -4.64 6.64
CA ASP A 58 -4.79 -4.55 7.87
C ASP A 58 -5.38 -5.47 8.95
N PRO A 59 -4.69 -6.57 9.32
CA PRO A 59 -5.19 -7.54 10.28
C PRO A 59 -4.97 -7.08 11.74
N THR A 60 -4.35 -5.92 11.97
CA THR A 60 -3.99 -5.44 13.31
C THR A 60 -5.01 -4.49 13.93
N ARG A 61 -6.05 -4.12 13.18
CA ARG A 61 -7.06 -3.14 13.60
C ARG A 61 -8.45 -3.50 13.12
N LEU A 62 -9.46 -3.01 13.85
CA LEU A 62 -10.85 -3.07 13.43
C LEU A 62 -11.09 -2.22 12.19
N ASN A 63 -12.08 -2.63 11.39
CA ASN A 63 -12.53 -1.87 10.24
C ASN A 63 -13.24 -0.58 10.70
N PRO A 64 -12.70 0.62 10.39
CA PRO A 64 -13.29 1.88 10.84
C PRO A 64 -14.66 2.16 10.23
N GLU A 65 -15.05 1.49 9.13
CA GLU A 65 -16.39 1.62 8.55
C GLU A 65 -17.46 0.88 9.36
N LEU A 66 -17.06 -0.06 10.23
CA LEU A 66 -17.96 -0.80 11.12
C LEU A 66 -18.18 -0.06 12.45
N GLY A 67 -17.21 0.76 12.85
CA GLY A 67 -17.28 1.55 14.07
C GLY A 67 -15.94 1.74 14.78
N THR A 68 -15.99 2.34 15.95
CA THR A 68 -14.82 2.50 16.83
C THR A 68 -14.58 1.27 17.70
N GLU A 69 -13.41 1.17 18.33
CA GLU A 69 -13.14 0.14 19.35
C GLU A 69 -14.13 0.25 20.53
N GLU A 70 -14.50 1.47 20.93
CA GLU A 70 -15.50 1.70 21.98
C GLU A 70 -16.90 1.18 21.57
N GLU A 71 -17.32 1.39 20.32
CA GLU A 71 -18.57 0.84 19.78
C GLU A 71 -18.55 -0.70 19.76
N PHE A 72 -17.41 -1.31 19.42
CA PHE A 72 -17.24 -2.76 19.51
C PHE A 72 -17.30 -3.26 20.96
N ASP A 73 -16.66 -2.57 21.89
CA ASP A 73 -16.72 -2.88 23.33
C ASP A 73 -18.14 -2.73 23.88
N ASN A 74 -18.90 -1.74 23.42
CA ASN A 74 -20.31 -1.57 23.77
C ASN A 74 -21.15 -2.75 23.28
N LEU A 75 -20.95 -3.21 22.05
CA LEU A 75 -21.60 -4.42 21.52
C LEU A 75 -21.24 -5.66 22.36
N SER A 76 -19.96 -5.84 22.66
CA SER A 76 -19.47 -6.97 23.48
C SER A 76 -20.11 -6.97 24.88
N ARG A 77 -20.15 -5.81 25.55
CA ARG A 77 -20.83 -5.63 26.84
C ARG A 77 -22.33 -5.92 26.75
N GLN A 78 -23.00 -5.47 25.70
CA GLN A 78 -24.43 -5.71 25.50
C GLN A 78 -24.74 -7.21 25.32
N LEU A 79 -23.92 -7.92 24.53
CA LEU A 79 -24.04 -9.38 24.36
C LEU A 79 -23.87 -10.08 25.71
N GLN A 80 -22.82 -9.74 26.46
CA GLN A 80 -22.56 -10.32 27.78
C GLN A 80 -23.71 -10.07 28.76
N ALA A 81 -24.28 -8.87 28.78
CA ALA A 81 -25.42 -8.52 29.63
C ALA A 81 -26.68 -9.36 29.34
N HIS A 82 -26.81 -9.89 28.11
CA HIS A 82 -27.91 -10.78 27.70
C HIS A 82 -27.52 -12.27 27.77
N GLY A 83 -26.35 -12.59 28.32
CA GLY A 83 -25.79 -13.95 28.36
C GLY A 83 -25.45 -14.51 26.98
N MET A 84 -25.33 -13.64 25.97
CA MET A 84 -24.98 -14.00 24.60
C MET A 84 -23.46 -13.97 24.40
N GLY A 85 -22.96 -14.79 23.47
CA GLY A 85 -21.56 -14.78 23.07
C GLY A 85 -21.36 -14.21 21.68
N LEU A 86 -20.09 -14.11 21.27
CA LEU A 86 -19.66 -13.62 19.97
C LEU A 86 -18.77 -14.69 19.33
N LEU A 87 -19.21 -15.23 18.19
CA LEU A 87 -18.41 -16.06 17.31
C LEU A 87 -17.88 -15.17 16.18
N LEU A 88 -16.56 -15.08 16.04
CA LEU A 88 -15.93 -14.21 15.06
C LEU A 88 -15.42 -15.00 13.86
N ASP A 89 -15.83 -14.60 12.66
CA ASP A 89 -15.26 -15.05 11.41
C ASP A 89 -13.89 -14.38 11.17
N ILE A 90 -12.88 -15.17 10.82
CA ILE A 90 -11.50 -14.70 10.62
C ILE A 90 -10.93 -15.19 9.30
N VAL A 91 -10.02 -14.40 8.71
CA VAL A 91 -9.49 -14.64 7.36
C VAL A 91 -7.96 -14.78 7.42
N PRO A 92 -7.43 -15.94 7.86
CA PRO A 92 -5.99 -16.10 8.06
C PRO A 92 -5.24 -16.41 6.77
N ASN A 93 -5.93 -16.83 5.71
CA ASN A 93 -5.31 -17.37 4.50
C ASN A 93 -4.80 -16.29 3.54
N HIS A 94 -5.49 -15.16 3.43
CA HIS A 94 -5.22 -14.18 2.38
C HIS A 94 -5.49 -12.74 2.83
N MET A 95 -4.92 -11.81 2.08
CA MET A 95 -5.13 -10.36 2.22
C MET A 95 -5.38 -9.74 0.84
N ALA A 96 -5.96 -8.54 0.81
CA ALA A 96 -6.20 -7.81 -0.42
C ALA A 96 -4.88 -7.35 -1.07
N ALA A 97 -4.70 -7.67 -2.36
CA ALA A 97 -3.67 -7.08 -3.22
C ALA A 97 -4.12 -5.68 -3.69
N SER A 98 -4.17 -4.73 -2.76
CA SER A 98 -4.64 -3.36 -2.98
C SER A 98 -3.62 -2.35 -2.47
N SER A 99 -3.62 -1.13 -3.01
CA SER A 99 -2.83 -0.02 -2.47
C SER A 99 -3.24 0.41 -1.07
N GLU A 100 -4.40 -0.05 -0.59
CA GLU A 100 -4.86 0.12 0.79
C GLU A 100 -4.19 -0.84 1.78
N ASN A 101 -3.51 -1.88 1.30
CA ASN A 101 -2.77 -2.84 2.11
C ASN A 101 -1.29 -2.38 2.22
N PRO A 102 -0.86 -1.84 3.38
CA PRO A 102 0.50 -1.33 3.54
C PRO A 102 1.57 -2.43 3.45
N TRP A 103 1.26 -3.67 3.84
CA TRP A 103 2.21 -4.78 3.76
C TRP A 103 2.45 -5.19 2.31
N TRP A 104 1.39 -5.21 1.51
CA TRP A 104 1.47 -5.45 0.07
C TRP A 104 2.26 -4.35 -0.64
N MET A 105 2.00 -3.08 -0.30
CA MET A 105 2.71 -1.94 -0.89
C MET A 105 4.20 -1.93 -0.53
N ASP A 106 4.56 -2.23 0.72
CA ASP A 106 5.96 -2.37 1.13
C ASP A 106 6.65 -3.50 0.36
N MET A 107 5.98 -4.66 0.23
CA MET A 107 6.52 -5.78 -0.56
C MET A 107 6.72 -5.43 -2.04
N LEU A 108 5.79 -4.72 -2.67
CA LEU A 108 5.95 -4.26 -4.05
C LEU A 108 7.10 -3.25 -4.22
N GLU A 109 7.33 -2.39 -3.22
CA GLU A 109 8.38 -1.37 -3.27
C GLU A 109 9.78 -1.96 -3.01
N GLU A 110 9.88 -2.90 -2.08
CA GLU A 110 11.15 -3.42 -1.57
C GLU A 110 11.51 -4.82 -2.10
N GLY A 111 10.56 -5.53 -2.69
CA GLY A 111 10.74 -6.88 -3.20
C GLY A 111 11.13 -7.86 -2.09
N PRO A 112 12.10 -8.77 -2.33
CA PRO A 112 12.55 -9.75 -1.32
C PRO A 112 13.13 -9.12 -0.04
N GLY A 113 13.54 -7.84 -0.11
CA GLY A 113 14.08 -7.11 1.04
C GLY A 113 13.00 -6.56 1.98
N SER A 114 11.72 -6.70 1.64
CA SER A 114 10.59 -6.23 2.44
C SER A 114 10.51 -6.94 3.79
N ALA A 115 10.17 -6.18 4.84
CA ALA A 115 9.87 -6.74 6.16
C ALA A 115 8.62 -7.63 6.15
N TYR A 116 7.77 -7.49 5.13
CA TYR A 116 6.55 -8.25 4.92
C TYR A 116 6.70 -9.32 3.83
N GLY A 117 7.87 -9.48 3.22
CA GLY A 117 8.09 -10.45 2.14
C GLY A 117 7.75 -11.89 2.55
N ALA A 118 7.95 -12.25 3.81
CA ALA A 118 7.62 -13.57 4.35
C ALA A 118 6.13 -13.75 4.76
N TYR A 119 5.32 -12.68 4.72
CA TYR A 119 3.88 -12.73 5.01
C TYR A 119 3.05 -13.12 3.80
N PHE A 120 3.64 -13.07 2.60
CA PHE A 120 3.02 -13.48 1.35
C PHE A 120 3.74 -14.69 0.77
N ASP A 121 2.98 -15.58 0.15
CA ASP A 121 3.52 -16.76 -0.53
C ASP A 121 3.99 -16.36 -1.94
N VAL A 122 5.26 -15.95 -2.06
CA VAL A 122 5.89 -15.50 -3.30
C VAL A 122 7.08 -16.40 -3.63
N ASP A 123 7.07 -17.00 -4.81
CA ASP A 123 8.26 -17.62 -5.38
C ASP A 123 9.16 -16.53 -5.98
N TRP A 124 10.20 -16.13 -5.23
CA TRP A 124 11.16 -15.10 -5.65
C TRP A 124 12.18 -15.59 -6.68
N HIS A 125 12.32 -16.90 -6.87
CA HIS A 125 13.29 -17.50 -7.78
C HIS A 125 12.61 -18.52 -8.71
N PRO A 126 11.58 -18.11 -9.46
CA PRO A 126 10.87 -19.01 -10.36
C PRO A 126 11.80 -19.42 -11.53
N PRO A 127 11.49 -20.49 -12.27
CA PRO A 127 12.34 -20.98 -13.37
C PRO A 127 12.65 -19.93 -14.46
N SER A 128 11.78 -18.92 -14.62
CA SER A 128 12.01 -17.81 -15.54
C SER A 128 12.99 -16.81 -14.92
N ARG A 129 14.21 -16.74 -15.46
CA ARG A 129 15.22 -15.73 -15.06
C ARG A 129 14.74 -14.29 -15.22
N PHE A 130 13.76 -14.04 -16.08
CA PHE A 130 13.17 -12.72 -16.24
C PHE A 130 12.36 -12.29 -15.00
N LEU A 131 11.86 -13.25 -14.22
CA LEU A 131 11.06 -13.03 -13.02
C LEU A 131 11.88 -13.17 -11.73
N ASP A 132 13.20 -13.34 -11.82
CA ASP A 132 14.07 -13.41 -10.65
C ASP A 132 13.94 -12.12 -9.81
N ASN A 133 13.60 -12.28 -8.53
CA ASN A 133 13.29 -11.19 -7.59
C ASN A 133 12.14 -10.26 -8.01
N ARG A 134 11.28 -10.67 -8.95
CA ARG A 134 10.14 -9.89 -9.43
C ARG A 134 8.81 -10.58 -9.15
N ILE A 135 7.78 -9.77 -8.96
CA ILE A 135 6.39 -10.24 -8.87
C ILE A 135 5.69 -9.96 -10.21
N LEU A 136 5.10 -11.00 -10.81
CA LEU A 136 4.23 -10.84 -11.97
C LEU A 136 2.84 -10.38 -11.54
N LEU A 137 2.46 -9.16 -11.94
CA LEU A 137 1.13 -8.59 -11.65
C LEU A 137 0.27 -8.58 -12.92
N PRO A 138 -0.72 -9.49 -13.07
CA PRO A 138 -1.57 -9.57 -14.26
C PRO A 138 -2.69 -8.53 -14.20
N LEU A 139 -2.33 -7.25 -14.27
CA LEU A 139 -3.24 -6.12 -14.08
C LEU A 139 -3.71 -5.47 -15.40
N LEU A 140 -2.91 -5.59 -16.46
CA LEU A 140 -3.17 -4.89 -17.71
C LEU A 140 -4.32 -5.54 -18.48
N GLY A 141 -5.26 -4.72 -18.95
CA GLY A 141 -6.39 -5.16 -19.77
C GLY A 141 -6.07 -5.21 -21.27
N THR A 142 -4.91 -4.67 -21.67
CA THR A 142 -4.39 -4.60 -23.03
C THR A 142 -2.92 -5.02 -23.06
N ALA A 143 -2.32 -5.11 -24.24
CA ALA A 143 -0.89 -5.37 -24.35
C ALA A 143 -0.07 -4.24 -23.70
N TYR A 144 1.07 -4.58 -23.08
CA TYR A 144 1.92 -3.62 -22.37
C TYR A 144 2.27 -2.37 -23.19
N ALA A 145 2.73 -2.56 -24.44
CA ALA A 145 3.09 -1.46 -25.32
C ALA A 145 1.90 -0.52 -25.60
N GLU A 146 0.71 -1.09 -25.79
CA GLU A 146 -0.52 -0.33 -26.00
C GLU A 146 -0.92 0.45 -24.74
N ALA A 147 -0.87 -0.19 -23.56
CA ALA A 147 -1.16 0.47 -22.29
C ALA A 147 -0.20 1.64 -22.02
N LEU A 148 1.07 1.48 -22.37
CA LEU A 148 2.09 2.52 -22.23
C LEU A 148 1.84 3.68 -23.21
N GLU A 149 1.66 3.41 -24.51
CA GLU A 149 1.48 4.45 -25.54
C GLU A 149 0.16 5.22 -25.40
N ASN A 150 -0.88 4.56 -24.89
CA ASN A 150 -2.17 5.18 -24.56
C ASN A 150 -2.17 5.91 -23.21
N ARG A 151 -1.02 5.98 -22.51
CA ARG A 151 -0.87 6.61 -21.18
C ARG A 151 -1.85 6.06 -20.15
N GLN A 152 -2.18 4.78 -20.25
CA GLN A 152 -2.91 4.08 -19.20
C GLN A 152 -1.99 3.80 -18.00
N LEU A 153 -0.70 3.64 -18.26
CA LEU A 153 0.38 3.63 -17.27
C LEU A 153 0.98 5.04 -17.15
N THR A 154 0.92 5.62 -15.96
CA THR A 154 1.50 6.95 -15.69
C THR A 154 2.28 6.99 -14.39
N LEU A 155 3.48 7.54 -14.42
CA LEU A 155 4.23 7.98 -13.25
C LEU A 155 3.54 9.17 -12.59
N ALA A 156 3.52 9.16 -11.26
CA ALA A 156 3.04 10.24 -10.41
C ALA A 156 3.97 10.40 -9.20
N PHE A 157 4.00 11.59 -8.62
CA PHE A 157 4.65 11.87 -7.34
C PHE A 157 3.59 12.23 -6.30
N GLU A 158 3.63 11.60 -5.13
CA GLU A 158 2.66 11.79 -4.05
C GLU A 158 3.32 11.54 -2.69
N ASP A 159 3.14 12.47 -1.74
CA ASP A 159 3.61 12.34 -0.35
C ASP A 159 5.08 11.85 -0.20
N GLY A 160 5.99 12.42 -1.00
CA GLY A 160 7.41 12.05 -0.93
C GLY A 160 7.80 10.80 -1.71
N GLY A 161 6.85 10.13 -2.38
CA GLY A 161 7.10 8.93 -3.16
C GLY A 161 6.68 9.00 -4.62
N PHE A 162 7.31 8.16 -5.45
CA PHE A 162 6.92 7.98 -6.84
C PHE A 162 6.10 6.70 -7.00
N PHE A 163 5.06 6.78 -7.83
CA PHE A 163 4.12 5.69 -8.07
C PHE A 163 3.82 5.56 -9.56
N VAL A 164 3.63 4.34 -10.02
CA VAL A 164 3.02 4.04 -11.31
C VAL A 164 1.53 3.81 -11.08
N ARG A 165 0.71 4.55 -11.82
CA ARG A 165 -0.75 4.41 -11.82
C ARG A 165 -1.20 3.68 -13.05
N TYR A 166 -2.12 2.75 -12.87
CA TYR A 166 -2.89 2.11 -13.93
C TYR A 166 -4.37 2.22 -13.57
N PHE A 167 -5.03 3.23 -14.15
CA PHE A 167 -6.34 3.70 -13.68
C PHE A 167 -6.32 3.94 -12.15
N ASP A 168 -7.16 3.23 -11.39
CA ASP A 168 -7.25 3.35 -9.94
C ASP A 168 -6.15 2.58 -9.19
N THR A 169 -5.43 1.68 -9.88
CA THR A 169 -4.33 0.92 -9.26
C THR A 169 -3.11 1.81 -9.08
N LYS A 170 -2.54 1.79 -7.88
CA LYS A 170 -1.32 2.53 -7.50
C LYS A 170 -0.24 1.53 -7.12
N LEU A 171 0.90 1.56 -7.82
CA LEU A 171 2.05 0.71 -7.60
C LEU A 171 3.25 1.57 -7.19
N PRO A 172 4.00 1.23 -6.14
CA PRO A 172 5.16 2.01 -5.73
C PRO A 172 6.31 1.81 -6.72
N VAL A 173 7.11 2.86 -6.91
CA VAL A 173 8.40 2.76 -7.60
C VAL A 173 9.45 2.37 -6.56
N ALA A 174 10.31 1.41 -6.88
CA ALA A 174 11.46 1.05 -6.07
C ALA A 174 12.33 2.28 -5.73
N PRO A 175 12.89 2.41 -4.50
CA PRO A 175 13.65 3.59 -4.10
C PRO A 175 14.84 3.92 -5.03
N LYS A 176 15.51 2.90 -5.60
CA LYS A 176 16.58 3.12 -6.61
C LYS A 176 16.05 3.77 -7.89
N GLY A 177 14.80 3.51 -8.27
CA GLY A 177 14.12 4.15 -9.41
C GLY A 177 13.91 5.65 -9.23
N TYR A 178 13.87 6.16 -7.98
CA TYR A 178 13.72 7.59 -7.71
C TYR A 178 14.88 8.37 -8.30
N ARG A 179 16.09 7.81 -8.23
CA ARG A 179 17.28 8.40 -8.81
C ARG A 179 17.12 8.61 -10.32
N GLN A 180 16.62 7.61 -11.05
CA GLN A 180 16.42 7.74 -12.50
C GLN A 180 15.52 8.94 -12.85
N ILE A 181 14.50 9.18 -12.03
CA ILE A 181 13.54 10.26 -12.21
C ILE A 181 14.15 11.61 -11.80
N LEU A 182 14.81 11.67 -10.64
CA LEU A 182 15.33 12.90 -10.04
C LEU A 182 16.61 13.39 -10.72
N GLU A 183 17.47 12.51 -11.20
CA GLU A 183 18.69 12.91 -11.95
C GLU A 183 18.40 13.31 -13.38
N HIS A 184 17.21 12.97 -13.91
CA HIS A 184 16.85 13.34 -15.26
C HIS A 184 16.86 14.87 -15.42
N ARG A 185 17.67 15.38 -16.34
CA ARG A 185 17.86 16.82 -16.59
C ARG A 185 18.38 17.60 -15.38
N LEU A 186 19.17 16.99 -14.50
CA LEU A 186 19.76 17.67 -13.34
C LEU A 186 20.45 19.00 -13.69
N ASP A 187 21.05 19.12 -14.87
CA ASP A 187 21.64 20.37 -15.37
C ASP A 187 20.64 21.53 -15.45
N LYS A 188 19.36 21.25 -15.71
CA LYS A 188 18.29 22.26 -15.69
C LYS A 188 17.98 22.75 -14.29
N LEU A 189 18.07 21.87 -13.29
CA LEU A 189 17.94 22.29 -11.90
C LEU A 189 19.13 23.17 -11.48
N LYS A 190 20.36 22.78 -11.85
CA LYS A 190 21.59 23.55 -11.61
C LYS A 190 21.60 24.94 -12.27
N GLN A 191 20.90 25.10 -13.39
CA GLN A 191 20.73 26.40 -14.04
C GLN A 191 19.79 27.34 -13.27
N ASN A 192 18.84 26.78 -12.51
CA ASN A 192 17.82 27.55 -11.78
C ASN A 192 18.15 27.71 -10.29
N LEU A 193 18.91 26.78 -9.71
CA LEU A 193 19.40 26.82 -8.33
C LEU A 193 20.93 26.76 -8.35
N THR A 194 21.59 27.71 -7.68
CA THR A 194 23.05 27.68 -7.53
C THR A 194 23.47 26.48 -6.65
N PRO A 195 24.69 25.93 -6.84
CA PRO A 195 25.18 24.82 -6.01
C PRO A 195 25.20 25.08 -4.51
N GLU A 196 25.29 26.35 -4.10
CA GLU A 196 25.29 26.79 -2.70
C GLU A 196 23.88 26.97 -2.13
N ALA A 197 22.84 26.89 -2.96
CA ALA A 197 21.46 27.03 -2.50
C ALA A 197 21.09 25.87 -1.57
N PRO A 198 20.54 26.12 -0.36
CA PRO A 198 20.19 25.05 0.59
C PRO A 198 19.28 23.97 -0.01
N ALA A 199 18.33 24.37 -0.87
CA ALA A 199 17.43 23.44 -1.56
C ALA A 199 18.18 22.49 -2.51
N PHE A 200 19.22 22.98 -3.19
CA PHE A 200 20.04 22.17 -4.09
C PHE A 200 20.95 21.22 -3.30
N GLN A 201 21.56 21.69 -2.21
CA GLN A 201 22.36 20.83 -1.32
C GLN A 201 21.52 19.71 -0.69
N GLU A 202 20.29 20.00 -0.26
CA GLU A 202 19.37 18.99 0.25
C GLU A 202 18.96 18.01 -0.85
N PHE A 203 18.72 18.49 -2.07
CA PHE A 203 18.45 17.63 -3.23
C PHE A 203 19.59 16.64 -3.51
N GLU A 204 20.84 17.12 -3.56
CA GLU A 204 22.02 16.26 -3.73
C GLU A 204 22.19 15.31 -2.54
N GLY A 205 21.90 15.77 -1.32
CA GLY A 205 21.89 14.95 -0.11
C GLY A 205 20.87 13.81 -0.15
N ILE A 206 19.71 14.02 -0.80
CA ILE A 206 18.70 12.98 -1.03
C ILE A 206 19.21 11.97 -2.07
N LEU A 207 19.77 12.42 -3.19
CA LEU A 207 20.35 11.52 -4.20
C LEU A 207 21.48 10.66 -3.62
N SER A 208 22.35 11.25 -2.80
CA SER A 208 23.42 10.53 -2.10
C SER A 208 22.87 9.50 -1.10
N ALA A 209 21.78 9.82 -0.41
CA ALA A 209 21.12 8.88 0.50
C ALA A 209 20.52 7.68 -0.26
N ILE A 210 19.95 7.89 -1.45
CA ILE A 210 19.44 6.81 -2.30
C ILE A 210 20.56 5.85 -2.71
N ASP A 211 21.75 6.34 -3.06
CA ASP A 211 22.90 5.49 -3.42
C ASP A 211 23.40 4.61 -2.28
N ARG A 212 23.32 5.14 -1.06
CA ARG A 212 23.80 4.46 0.14
C ARG A 212 22.80 3.44 0.68
N LEU A 213 21.63 3.31 0.06
CA LEU A 213 20.65 2.31 0.48
C LEU A 213 21.25 0.90 0.37
N PRO A 214 21.20 0.10 1.45
CA PRO A 214 21.73 -1.27 1.44
C PRO A 214 21.12 -2.13 0.32
N GLU A 215 21.88 -3.02 -0.31
CA GLU A 215 21.33 -3.89 -1.35
C GLU A 215 20.25 -4.85 -0.84
N ARG A 216 19.25 -5.16 -1.68
CA ARG A 216 18.10 -6.01 -1.35
C ARG A 216 18.51 -7.43 -0.93
N ALA A 217 19.52 -8.01 -1.61
CA ALA A 217 19.87 -9.42 -1.51
C ALA A 217 20.68 -9.82 -0.25
N SER A 218 21.14 -8.86 0.56
CA SER A 218 22.08 -9.13 1.67
C SER A 218 21.48 -8.99 3.08
N LEU A 219 20.16 -8.93 3.22
CA LEU A 219 19.54 -8.45 4.46
C LEU A 219 19.13 -9.62 5.35
N LEU A 220 19.97 -9.92 6.34
CA LEU A 220 19.49 -10.45 7.63
C LEU A 220 18.40 -9.50 8.16
N VAL A 221 17.42 -10.01 8.92
CA VAL A 221 16.24 -9.28 9.44
C VAL A 221 16.59 -7.90 10.03
N GLU A 222 17.73 -7.78 10.72
CA GLU A 222 18.21 -6.52 11.31
C GLU A 222 18.47 -5.41 10.27
N LYS A 223 19.03 -5.75 9.11
CA LYS A 223 19.35 -4.76 8.06
C LYS A 223 18.12 -4.33 7.24
N ALA A 224 17.06 -5.15 7.22
CA ALA A 224 15.80 -4.78 6.59
C ALA A 224 15.12 -3.59 7.33
N GLY A 225 15.22 -3.58 8.66
CA GLY A 225 14.74 -2.47 9.50
C GLY A 225 15.47 -1.15 9.21
N GLU A 226 16.79 -1.17 9.14
CA GLU A 226 17.63 0.01 8.82
C GLU A 226 17.35 0.56 7.42
N ARG A 227 17.21 -0.32 6.43
CA ARG A 227 16.88 0.06 5.05
C ARG A 227 15.50 0.75 5.00
N ARG A 228 14.49 0.18 5.65
CA ARG A 228 13.14 0.76 5.72
C ARG A 228 13.16 2.15 6.37
N LEU A 229 13.85 2.31 7.50
CA LEU A 229 14.00 3.62 8.15
C LEU A 229 14.67 4.64 7.23
N SER A 230 15.69 4.23 6.48
CA SER A 230 16.38 5.08 5.52
C SER A 230 15.47 5.53 4.38
N ILE A 231 14.63 4.63 3.86
CA ILE A 231 13.65 4.95 2.80
C ILE A 231 12.60 5.92 3.31
N THR A 232 12.05 5.69 4.51
CA THR A 232 11.10 6.61 5.14
C THR A 232 11.70 8.00 5.30
N ALA A 233 12.94 8.09 5.79
CA ALA A 233 13.65 9.36 5.91
C ALA A 233 13.88 10.04 4.56
N ILE A 234 14.24 9.28 3.51
CA ILE A 234 14.37 9.82 2.14
C ILE A 234 13.05 10.40 1.64
N LYS A 235 11.93 9.67 1.79
CA LYS A 235 10.61 10.14 1.36
C LYS A 235 10.18 11.39 2.11
N GLU A 236 10.41 11.45 3.42
CA GLU A 236 10.10 12.62 4.24
C GLU A 236 10.92 13.85 3.83
N ARG A 237 12.23 13.68 3.64
CA ARG A 237 13.12 14.73 3.12
C ARG A 237 12.67 15.23 1.76
N LEU A 238 12.35 14.31 0.85
CA LEU A 238 11.88 14.64 -0.50
C LEU A 238 10.53 15.36 -0.47
N ARG A 239 9.60 14.94 0.38
CA ARG A 239 8.31 15.62 0.60
C ARG A 239 8.52 17.05 1.11
N ASN A 240 9.38 17.22 2.12
CA ASN A 240 9.65 18.52 2.71
C ASN A 240 10.29 19.46 1.68
N LEU A 241 11.26 18.96 0.89
CA LEU A 241 11.90 19.71 -0.17
C LEU A 241 10.92 20.09 -1.29
N TYR A 242 10.08 19.15 -1.73
CA TYR A 242 9.04 19.39 -2.73
C TYR A 242 8.03 20.47 -2.29
N ASN A 243 7.68 20.49 -1.01
CA ASN A 243 6.73 21.47 -0.47
C ASN A 243 7.35 22.84 -0.18
N SER A 244 8.68 22.91 0.03
CA SER A 244 9.37 24.15 0.43
C SER A 244 10.10 24.87 -0.71
N SER A 245 10.49 24.18 -1.79
CA SER A 245 11.13 24.80 -2.96
C SER A 245 10.27 24.66 -4.21
N GLU A 246 9.84 25.80 -4.76
CA GLU A 246 9.07 25.84 -6.01
C GLU A 246 9.89 25.32 -7.19
N GLU A 247 11.19 25.60 -7.24
CA GLU A 247 12.10 25.18 -8.30
C GLU A 247 12.24 23.66 -8.32
N VAL A 248 12.45 23.03 -7.16
CA VAL A 248 12.53 21.56 -7.05
C VAL A 248 11.19 20.91 -7.40
N ARG A 249 10.09 21.47 -6.91
CA ARG A 249 8.73 21.00 -7.25
C ARG A 249 8.50 21.00 -8.76
N ARG A 250 8.72 22.16 -9.40
CA ARG A 250 8.53 22.33 -10.84
C ARG A 250 9.45 21.40 -11.64
N PHE A 251 10.68 21.21 -11.19
CA PHE A 251 11.62 20.28 -11.80
C PHE A 251 11.12 18.83 -11.73
N ALA A 252 10.69 18.37 -10.55
CA ALA A 252 10.16 17.01 -10.36
C ALA A 252 8.89 16.78 -11.20
N GLU A 253 7.94 17.73 -11.20
CA GLU A 253 6.72 17.67 -12.01
C GLU A 253 7.02 17.59 -13.50
N GLN A 254 7.98 18.38 -13.97
CA GLN A 254 8.41 18.30 -15.37
C GLN A 254 9.06 16.95 -15.68
N ASN A 255 9.82 16.34 -14.76
CA ASN A 255 10.44 15.03 -14.98
C ASN A 255 9.35 13.95 -15.07
N VAL A 256 8.38 13.97 -14.16
CA VAL A 256 7.20 13.10 -14.22
C VAL A 256 6.49 13.23 -15.57
N TRP A 257 6.26 14.47 -16.04
CA TRP A 257 5.64 14.71 -17.34
C TRP A 257 6.46 14.14 -18.52
N VAL A 258 7.80 14.24 -18.48
CA VAL A 258 8.65 13.65 -19.52
C VAL A 258 8.61 12.13 -19.50
N PHE A 259 8.63 11.52 -18.32
CA PHE A 259 8.57 10.06 -18.18
C PHE A 259 7.25 9.51 -18.72
N ASN A 260 6.14 10.21 -18.52
CA ASN A 260 4.82 9.85 -19.04
C ASN A 260 4.67 9.92 -20.57
N GLY A 261 5.75 10.23 -21.30
CA GLY A 261 5.79 10.23 -22.76
C GLY A 261 4.76 11.16 -23.38
N LYS A 262 4.47 10.98 -24.67
CA LYS A 262 3.49 11.73 -25.47
C LYS A 262 2.81 10.75 -26.42
N THR A 263 1.48 10.66 -26.31
CA THR A 263 0.65 9.87 -27.21
C THR A 263 0.94 10.22 -28.68
N GLY A 264 1.07 9.21 -29.54
CA GLY A 264 1.47 9.37 -30.94
C GLY A 264 2.98 9.54 -31.15
N VAL A 265 3.82 9.54 -30.11
CA VAL A 265 5.29 9.58 -30.20
C VAL A 265 5.90 8.42 -29.40
N PRO A 266 5.95 7.19 -29.95
CA PRO A 266 6.40 5.99 -29.22
C PRO A 266 7.76 6.15 -28.52
N ALA A 267 8.74 6.76 -29.18
CA ALA A 267 10.09 6.95 -28.62
C ALA A 267 10.13 7.83 -27.34
N SER A 268 9.06 8.58 -27.05
CA SER A 268 8.98 9.40 -25.84
C SER A 268 8.74 8.57 -24.57
N PHE A 269 8.20 7.35 -24.68
CA PHE A 269 7.91 6.47 -23.56
C PHE A 269 9.11 5.68 -23.03
N ARG A 270 10.27 5.77 -23.71
CA ARG A 270 11.51 5.05 -23.35
C ARG A 270 11.96 5.23 -21.89
N PHE A 271 11.61 6.36 -21.28
CA PHE A 271 12.01 6.66 -19.89
C PHE A 271 11.16 5.89 -18.89
N LEU A 272 9.83 5.88 -19.06
CA LEU A 272 8.94 5.07 -18.25
C LEU A 272 9.13 3.58 -18.53
N ASP A 273 9.34 3.18 -19.78
CA ASP A 273 9.64 1.80 -20.14
C ASP A 273 10.90 1.26 -19.43
N ARG A 274 11.98 2.04 -19.45
CA ARG A 274 13.22 1.72 -18.73
C ARG A 274 12.98 1.66 -17.22
N LEU A 275 12.30 2.65 -16.66
CA LEU A 275 11.98 2.67 -15.24
C LEU A 275 11.22 1.40 -14.83
N LEU A 276 10.17 1.02 -15.57
CA LEU A 276 9.37 -0.18 -15.32
C LEU A 276 10.18 -1.46 -15.46
N SER A 277 11.05 -1.54 -16.46
CA SER A 277 11.95 -2.68 -16.68
C SER A 277 12.97 -2.85 -15.56
N ASP A 278 13.36 -1.77 -14.89
CA ASP A 278 14.35 -1.76 -13.82
C ASP A 278 13.74 -2.00 -12.41
N GLN A 279 12.43 -2.25 -12.28
CA GLN A 279 11.76 -2.47 -10.97
C GLN A 279 12.08 -3.83 -10.29
N ALA A 280 13.25 -4.43 -10.56
CA ALA A 280 13.71 -5.68 -9.94
C ALA A 280 14.45 -5.48 -8.61
#